data_AF-A0A9W3VGW5-F1
#
_entry.id   AF-A0A9W3VGW5-F1
#
_cell.length_a   1.000
_cell.length_b   1.000
_cell.length_c   1.000
_cell.angle_alpha   90.00
_cell.angle_beta   90.00
_cell.angle_gamma   90.00
#
_symmetry.space_group_name_H-M   'P 1'
#
loop_
_entity.id
_entity.type
_entity.pdbx_description
1 polymer ?
#
loop_
_entity_poly.entity_id
_entity_poly.type
_entity_poly.pdbx_seq_one_letter_code
_entity_poly.pdbx_strand_id
1 'polypeptide(L)'
;MSGLQAISPLDNQLVFVERNVIVTDSLTIAKMFDKRHDNVIADIRTQIDYAGEEFSLLNFQESKYRTRGKEYLKYNLTEEAFTLVVMSYNTKEAVQMKIKFIQEFKRMKEHIQKQMSPLKMINTITSEMMKQDERLETIENKLNEKMTIDSYQQTTLLNAKLRRVEKLWGEEPKIRQAFEDKRILHSRAWKDFKMAFVVPSYRDTKEKDFEEALTYLKAWRPGLI
;
A
#
# COMPACT_ATOMS: atom_id res chain seq x y z
N MET A 1 10.44 21.44 -9.92
CA MET A 1 9.85 22.75 -9.56
C MET A 1 8.77 23.05 -10.59
N SER A 2 7.64 22.34 -10.49
CA SER A 2 6.56 22.41 -11.49
C SER A 2 5.51 23.41 -11.01
N GLY A 3 5.10 24.30 -11.91
CA GLY A 3 4.47 25.57 -11.62
C GLY A 3 3.18 25.47 -10.79
N LEU A 4 3.19 26.16 -9.65
CA LEU A 4 1.99 26.71 -9.05
C LEU A 4 1.44 27.74 -10.05
N GLN A 5 0.48 27.31 -10.88
CA GLN A 5 -0.32 28.25 -11.67
C GLN A 5 -1.10 29.13 -10.69
N ALA A 6 -0.68 30.38 -10.62
CA ALA A 6 -1.45 31.45 -10.02
C ALA A 6 -2.81 31.52 -10.73
N ILE A 7 -3.87 31.16 -10.02
CA ILE A 7 -5.24 31.35 -10.49
C ILE A 7 -5.50 32.86 -10.48
N SER A 8 -5.51 33.47 -11.66
CA SER A 8 -5.88 34.87 -11.83
C SER A 8 -7.35 35.08 -11.44
N PRO A 9 -7.69 36.12 -10.68
CA PRO A 9 -9.08 36.46 -10.38
C PRO A 9 -9.70 37.20 -11.58
N LEU A 10 -10.85 36.72 -12.07
CA LEU A 10 -11.98 37.48 -12.65
C LEU A 10 -12.84 36.57 -13.54
N ASP A 11 -13.95 36.07 -13.01
CA ASP A 11 -15.33 36.39 -13.44
C ASP A 11 -16.28 35.29 -12.93
N ASN A 12 -17.19 35.69 -12.04
CA ASN A 12 -18.35 34.90 -11.60
C ASN A 12 -18.08 33.61 -10.79
N GLN A 13 -16.89 33.42 -10.24
CA GLN A 13 -16.60 32.28 -9.36
C GLN A 13 -17.20 32.50 -7.96
N LEU A 14 -18.24 31.74 -7.61
CA LEU A 14 -18.94 31.83 -6.31
C LEU A 14 -18.09 31.29 -5.13
N VAL A 15 -17.27 30.28 -5.38
CA VAL A 15 -16.44 29.59 -4.38
C VAL A 15 -15.06 29.27 -4.96
N PHE A 16 -14.02 29.31 -4.15
CA PHE A 16 -12.61 29.09 -4.53
C PHE A 16 -11.85 28.29 -3.46
N VAL A 17 -10.66 27.78 -3.79
CA VAL A 17 -9.80 27.11 -2.79
C VAL A 17 -8.89 28.14 -2.14
N GLU A 18 -8.92 28.22 -0.82
CA GLU A 18 -7.96 28.97 -0.01
C GLU A 18 -7.40 28.01 1.04
N ARG A 19 -6.07 27.89 1.16
CA ARG A 19 -5.40 27.01 2.15
C ARG A 19 -5.97 25.57 2.16
N ASN A 20 -6.21 25.01 0.97
CA ASN A 20 -6.79 23.66 0.79
C ASN A 20 -8.23 23.47 1.29
N VAL A 21 -8.95 24.56 1.58
CA VAL A 21 -10.36 24.57 1.98
C VAL A 21 -11.18 25.33 0.93
N ILE A 22 -12.35 24.81 0.58
CA ILE A 22 -13.26 25.49 -0.34
C ILE A 22 -14.01 26.57 0.44
N VAL A 23 -13.88 27.82 0.01
CA VAL A 23 -14.45 28.98 0.68
C VAL A 23 -15.15 29.90 -0.33
N THR A 24 -16.01 30.78 0.16
CA THR A 24 -16.42 32.00 -0.55
C THR A 24 -15.89 33.22 0.22
N ASP A 25 -16.09 34.43 -0.30
CA ASP A 25 -15.73 35.64 0.43
C ASP A 25 -16.89 36.64 0.60
N SER A 26 -16.75 37.49 1.62
CA SER A 26 -17.75 38.50 1.95
C SER A 26 -18.06 39.48 0.80
N LEU A 27 -17.13 39.70 -0.14
CA LEU A 27 -17.38 40.54 -1.32
C LEU A 27 -18.30 39.84 -2.32
N THR A 28 -18.07 38.54 -2.54
CA THR A 28 -18.90 37.70 -3.39
C THR A 28 -20.30 37.57 -2.79
N ILE A 29 -20.42 37.37 -1.47
CA ILE A 29 -21.71 37.39 -0.77
C ILE A 29 -22.43 38.74 -0.97
N ALA A 30 -21.74 39.86 -0.73
CA ALA A 30 -22.32 41.19 -0.89
C ALA A 30 -22.86 41.41 -2.31
N LYS A 31 -22.07 41.06 -3.33
CA LYS A 31 -22.46 41.18 -4.74
C LYS A 31 -23.66 40.29 -5.09
N MET A 32 -23.64 39.02 -4.69
CA MET A 32 -24.67 38.05 -5.11
C MET A 32 -26.00 38.22 -4.39
N PHE A 33 -25.99 38.74 -3.16
CA PHE A 33 -27.21 39.00 -2.38
C PHE A 33 -27.66 40.46 -2.44
N ASP A 34 -27.06 41.28 -3.31
CA ASP A 34 -27.34 42.71 -3.50
C ASP A 34 -27.34 43.49 -2.16
N LYS A 35 -26.29 43.26 -1.37
CA LYS A 35 -26.07 43.89 -0.06
C LYS A 35 -24.82 44.73 -0.10
N ARG A 36 -24.82 45.84 0.65
CA ARG A 36 -23.58 46.57 0.91
C ARG A 36 -22.59 45.68 1.67
N HIS A 37 -21.31 45.78 1.33
CA HIS A 37 -20.26 44.95 1.91
C HIS A 37 -20.12 45.14 3.43
N ASP A 38 -20.26 46.37 3.92
CA ASP A 38 -20.22 46.69 5.35
C ASP A 38 -21.33 46.00 6.16
N ASN A 39 -22.54 45.90 5.60
CA ASN A 39 -23.63 45.13 6.22
C ASN A 39 -23.29 43.65 6.30
N VAL A 40 -22.72 43.07 5.24
CA VAL A 40 -22.28 41.66 5.25
C VAL A 40 -21.18 41.42 6.29
N ILE A 41 -20.25 42.36 6.46
CA ILE A 41 -19.22 42.28 7.51
C ILE A 41 -19.86 42.33 8.91
N ALA A 42 -20.88 43.17 9.12
CA ALA A 42 -21.60 43.23 10.39
C ALA A 42 -22.36 41.91 10.67
N ASP A 43 -23.03 41.36 9.67
CA ASP A 43 -23.72 40.07 9.76
C ASP A 43 -22.72 38.95 10.12
N ILE A 44 -21.55 38.92 9.48
CA ILE A 44 -20.46 37.97 9.78
C ILE A 44 -19.98 38.08 11.22
N ARG A 45 -19.70 39.29 11.70
CA ARG A 45 -19.23 39.52 13.08
C ARG A 45 -20.26 39.09 14.11
N THR A 46 -21.54 39.29 13.81
CA THR A 46 -22.63 38.83 14.66
C THR A 46 -22.66 37.30 14.73
N GLN A 47 -22.49 36.61 13.60
CA GLN A 47 -22.42 35.15 13.59
C GLN A 47 -21.17 34.61 14.30
N ILE A 48 -20.03 35.29 14.20
CA ILE A 48 -18.80 34.92 14.94
C ILE A 48 -19.04 34.99 16.46
N ASP A 49 -19.69 36.05 16.94
CA ASP A 49 -20.05 36.22 18.35
C ASP A 49 -20.99 35.09 18.83
N TYR A 50 -21.99 34.74 18.01
CA TYR A 50 -23.00 33.74 18.37
C TYR A 50 -22.50 32.29 18.26
N ALA A 51 -21.59 31.99 17.33
CA ALA A 51 -21.14 30.63 17.06
C ALA A 51 -20.07 30.12 18.03
N GLY A 52 -19.47 31.00 18.83
CA GLY A 52 -18.37 30.68 19.74
C GLY A 52 -17.01 30.53 19.04
N GLU A 53 -15.95 30.48 19.85
CA GLU A 53 -14.56 30.57 19.37
C GLU A 53 -14.14 29.39 18.49
N GLU A 54 -14.44 28.15 18.90
CA GLU A 54 -14.02 26.93 18.18
C GLU A 54 -14.57 26.88 16.75
N PHE A 55 -15.89 27.09 16.59
CA PHE A 55 -16.51 27.14 15.27
C PHE A 55 -15.96 28.32 14.46
N SER A 56 -15.78 29.47 15.10
CA SER A 56 -15.40 30.70 14.41
C SER A 56 -14.00 30.62 13.82
N LEU A 57 -13.02 30.11 14.58
CA LEU A 57 -11.64 29.95 14.14
C LEU A 57 -11.50 29.04 12.91
N LEU A 58 -12.35 28.01 12.81
CA LEU A 58 -12.31 27.05 11.71
C LEU A 58 -13.02 27.56 10.45
N ASN A 59 -14.10 28.32 10.62
CA ASN A 59 -15.03 28.62 9.54
C ASN A 59 -15.00 30.07 9.02
N PHE A 60 -14.53 31.04 9.82
CA PHE A 60 -14.39 32.44 9.42
C PHE A 60 -12.92 32.87 9.43
N GLN A 61 -12.38 33.21 8.26
CA GLN A 61 -10.98 33.61 8.11
C GLN A 61 -10.89 35.08 7.70
N GLU A 62 -10.23 35.90 8.53
CA GLU A 62 -9.91 37.28 8.16
C GLU A 62 -8.92 37.33 7.01
N SER A 63 -9.20 38.22 6.07
CA SER A 63 -8.41 38.47 4.88
C SER A 63 -8.48 39.95 4.51
N LYS A 64 -7.71 40.36 3.51
CA LYS A 64 -7.68 41.75 3.03
C LYS A 64 -7.85 41.79 1.52
N TYR A 65 -8.39 42.90 1.03
CA TYR A 65 -8.39 43.22 -0.38
C TYR A 65 -7.96 44.67 -0.58
N ARG A 66 -7.41 44.98 -1.76
CA ARG A 66 -6.94 46.31 -2.10
C ARG A 66 -7.88 46.95 -3.12
N THR A 67 -8.34 48.17 -2.85
CA THR A 67 -9.07 48.99 -3.82
C THR A 67 -8.68 50.45 -3.68
N ARG A 68 -8.61 51.17 -4.80
CA ARG A 68 -8.21 52.60 -4.83
C ARG A 68 -6.93 52.91 -4.04
N GLY A 69 -5.95 52.00 -4.11
CA GLY A 69 -4.66 52.12 -3.44
C GLY A 69 -4.65 51.78 -1.93
N LYS A 70 -5.81 51.57 -1.29
CA LYS A 70 -5.95 51.27 0.15
C LYS A 70 -6.35 49.82 0.40
N GLU A 71 -5.95 49.28 1.55
CA GLU A 71 -6.35 47.94 2.02
C GLU A 71 -7.64 48.00 2.84
N TYR A 72 -8.50 47.00 2.67
CA TYR A 72 -9.78 46.86 3.35
C TYR A 72 -9.95 45.40 3.83
N LEU A 73 -10.65 45.23 4.96
CA LEU A 73 -10.93 43.92 5.53
C LEU A 73 -11.98 43.18 4.70
N LYS A 74 -11.80 41.88 4.51
CA LYS A 74 -12.84 40.94 4.08
C LYS A 74 -12.74 39.64 4.88
N TYR A 75 -13.78 38.83 4.87
CA TYR A 75 -13.71 37.45 5.39
C TYR A 75 -13.80 36.45 4.25
N ASN A 76 -13.06 35.35 4.37
CA ASN A 76 -13.28 34.10 3.65
C ASN A 76 -14.07 33.15 4.56
N LEU A 77 -15.11 32.52 4.02
CA LEU A 77 -16.06 31.70 4.76
C LEU A 77 -16.11 30.30 4.15
N THR A 78 -16.06 29.27 4.99
CA THR A 78 -16.40 27.90 4.59
C THR A 78 -17.88 27.79 4.21
N GLU A 79 -18.30 26.65 3.66
CA GLU A 79 -19.71 26.38 3.38
C GLU A 79 -20.59 26.52 4.64
N GLU A 80 -20.09 26.08 5.79
CA GLU A 80 -20.82 26.13 7.07
C GLU A 80 -20.98 27.58 7.55
N ALA A 81 -19.90 28.36 7.59
CA ALA A 81 -19.97 29.79 7.92
C ALA A 81 -20.83 30.58 6.93
N PHE A 82 -20.69 30.31 5.62
CA PHE A 82 -21.53 30.91 4.59
C PHE A 82 -23.01 30.63 4.89
N THR A 83 -23.35 29.38 5.18
CA THR A 83 -24.73 28.96 5.44
C THR A 83 -25.31 29.73 6.62
N LEU A 84 -24.60 29.79 7.75
CA LEU A 84 -25.04 30.54 8.94
C LEU A 84 -25.32 32.01 8.62
N VAL A 85 -24.41 32.68 7.91
CA VAL A 85 -24.55 34.10 7.57
C VAL A 85 -25.77 34.35 6.67
N VAL A 86 -25.97 33.52 5.64
CA VAL A 86 -27.04 33.76 4.67
C VAL A 86 -28.40 33.23 5.11
N MET A 87 -28.50 32.44 6.19
CA MET A 87 -29.77 31.84 6.63
C MET A 87 -30.90 32.87 6.75
N SER A 88 -30.61 34.08 7.26
CA SER A 88 -31.60 35.16 7.41
C SER A 88 -32.01 35.85 6.08
N TYR A 89 -31.29 35.61 4.99
CA TYR A 89 -31.55 36.27 3.70
C TYR A 89 -32.66 35.55 2.93
N ASN A 90 -33.91 35.98 3.11
CA ASN A 90 -35.09 35.18 2.71
C ASN A 90 -35.92 35.72 1.54
N THR A 91 -35.37 36.63 0.72
CA THR A 91 -36.04 37.04 -0.53
C THR A 91 -36.02 35.91 -1.57
N LYS A 92 -36.92 35.97 -2.56
CA LYS A 92 -37.00 34.97 -3.64
C LYS A 92 -35.65 34.82 -4.37
N GLU A 93 -35.01 35.94 -4.65
CA GLU A 93 -33.72 36.03 -5.31
C GLU A 93 -32.61 35.48 -4.40
N ALA A 94 -32.64 35.81 -3.10
CA ALA A 94 -31.67 35.29 -2.14
C ALA A 94 -31.72 33.76 -2.03
N VAL A 95 -32.93 33.16 -2.01
CA VAL A 95 -33.07 31.69 -2.01
C VAL A 95 -32.46 31.07 -3.26
N GLN A 96 -32.69 31.66 -4.44
CA GLN A 96 -32.06 31.19 -5.67
C GLN A 96 -30.53 31.27 -5.62
N MET A 97 -29.98 32.33 -5.02
CA MET A 97 -28.54 32.45 -4.84
C MET A 97 -27.98 31.43 -3.86
N LYS A 98 -28.66 31.18 -2.72
CA LYS A 98 -28.29 30.09 -1.79
C LYS A 98 -28.15 28.75 -2.52
N ILE A 99 -29.11 28.40 -3.38
CA ILE A 99 -29.08 27.16 -4.17
C ILE A 99 -27.83 27.11 -5.06
N LYS A 100 -27.50 28.21 -5.75
CA LYS A 100 -26.29 28.27 -6.60
C LYS A 100 -25.01 28.07 -5.79
N PHE A 101 -24.88 28.71 -4.63
CA PHE A 101 -23.72 28.50 -3.76
C PHE A 101 -23.62 27.05 -3.30
N ILE A 102 -24.72 26.43 -2.86
CA ILE A 102 -24.73 25.01 -2.44
C ILE A 102 -24.25 24.11 -3.58
N GLN A 103 -24.76 24.33 -4.80
CA GLN A 103 -24.36 23.55 -5.97
C GLN A 103 -22.87 23.74 -6.30
N GLU A 104 -22.35 24.96 -6.17
CA GLU A 104 -20.94 25.25 -6.42
C GLU A 104 -20.00 24.64 -5.37
N PHE A 105 -20.34 24.73 -4.07
CA PHE A 105 -19.60 24.06 -3.01
C PHE A 105 -19.56 22.54 -3.26
N LYS A 106 -20.70 21.93 -3.60
CA LYS A 106 -20.79 20.50 -3.92
C LYS A 106 -19.95 20.13 -5.15
N ARG A 107 -20.08 20.88 -6.26
CA ARG A 107 -19.32 20.67 -7.50
C ARG A 107 -17.82 20.67 -7.23
N MET A 108 -17.36 21.62 -6.42
CA MET A 108 -15.94 21.80 -6.11
C MET A 108 -15.42 20.71 -5.15
N LYS A 109 -16.22 20.31 -4.14
CA LYS A 109 -15.92 19.16 -3.27
C LYS A 109 -15.79 17.86 -4.08
N GLU A 110 -16.71 17.61 -5.00
CA GLU A 110 -16.67 16.45 -5.89
C GLU A 110 -15.46 16.47 -6.82
N HIS A 111 -15.10 17.66 -7.34
CA HIS A 111 -13.92 17.79 -8.20
C HIS A 111 -12.64 17.44 -7.45
N ILE A 112 -12.46 17.94 -6.23
CA ILE A 112 -11.31 17.60 -5.37
C ILE A 112 -11.31 16.10 -5.02
N GLN A 113 -12.46 15.53 -4.65
CA GLN A 113 -12.57 14.09 -4.36
C GLN A 113 -12.23 13.22 -5.57
N LYS A 114 -12.68 13.60 -6.77
CA LYS A 114 -12.35 12.89 -8.02
C LYS A 114 -10.87 12.99 -8.36
N GLN A 115 -10.22 14.12 -8.06
CA GLN A 115 -8.77 14.24 -8.20
C GLN A 115 -7.98 13.44 -7.16
N MET A 116 -8.55 13.08 -6.01
CA MET A 116 -7.96 12.12 -5.04
C MET A 116 -8.12 10.64 -5.45
N SER A 117 -8.79 10.35 -6.57
CA SER A 117 -8.95 9.00 -7.16
C SER A 117 -7.62 8.25 -7.45
N PRO A 118 -6.54 8.89 -7.95
CA PRO A 118 -5.30 8.19 -8.26
C PRO A 118 -4.64 7.56 -7.04
N LEU A 119 -4.66 8.23 -5.88
CA LEU A 119 -4.10 7.68 -4.64
C LEU A 119 -4.89 6.47 -4.14
N LYS A 120 -6.23 6.51 -4.24
CA LYS A 120 -7.07 5.38 -3.88
C LYS A 120 -6.82 4.19 -4.82
N MET A 121 -6.66 4.46 -6.11
CA MET A 121 -6.31 3.44 -7.10
C MET A 121 -4.93 2.85 -6.85
N ILE A 122 -3.93 3.68 -6.55
CA ILE A 122 -2.58 3.24 -6.15
C ILE A 122 -2.66 2.34 -4.92
N ASN A 123 -3.38 2.74 -3.88
CA ASN A 123 -3.52 1.94 -2.65
C ASN A 123 -4.22 0.60 -2.89
N THR A 124 -5.23 0.56 -3.76
CA THR A 124 -5.87 -0.70 -4.15
C THR A 124 -4.88 -1.59 -4.90
N ILE A 125 -4.17 -1.05 -5.89
CA ILE A 125 -3.17 -1.79 -6.68
C ILE A 125 -2.06 -2.33 -5.77
N THR A 126 -1.49 -1.53 -4.88
CA THR A 126 -0.46 -2.01 -3.94
C THR A 126 -1.01 -3.09 -3.01
N SER A 127 -2.23 -2.96 -2.50
CA SER A 127 -2.83 -4.01 -1.66
C SER A 127 -3.07 -5.32 -2.40
N GLU A 128 -3.43 -5.27 -3.69
CA GLU A 128 -3.60 -6.45 -4.52
C GLU A 128 -2.26 -7.09 -4.89
N MET A 129 -1.24 -6.28 -5.19
CA MET A 129 0.13 -6.75 -5.45
C MET A 129 0.69 -7.47 -4.22
N MET A 130 0.57 -6.89 -3.01
CA MET A 130 1.04 -7.53 -1.77
C MET A 130 0.38 -8.89 -1.54
N LYS A 131 -0.92 -9.02 -1.83
CA LYS A 131 -1.63 -10.31 -1.74
C LYS A 131 -1.16 -11.32 -2.79
N GLN A 132 -0.73 -10.86 -3.96
CA GLN A 132 -0.17 -11.74 -4.98
C GLN A 132 1.20 -12.25 -4.56
N ASP A 133 2.06 -11.40 -4.01
CA ASP A 133 3.39 -11.77 -3.53
C ASP A 133 3.31 -12.84 -2.43
N GLU A 134 2.42 -12.68 -1.44
CA GLU A 134 2.20 -13.69 -0.39
C GLU A 134 1.72 -15.05 -0.95
N ARG A 135 0.86 -15.01 -1.98
CA ARG A 135 0.40 -16.22 -2.67
C ARG A 135 1.51 -16.89 -3.46
N LEU A 136 2.39 -16.11 -4.11
CA LEU A 136 3.54 -16.63 -4.84
C LEU A 136 4.52 -17.33 -3.89
N GLU A 137 4.86 -16.71 -2.77
CA GLU A 137 5.71 -17.31 -1.75
C GLU A 137 5.13 -18.64 -1.24
N THR A 138 3.81 -18.67 -1.00
CA THR A 138 3.11 -19.90 -0.59
C THR A 138 3.19 -20.99 -1.67
N ILE A 139 3.06 -20.62 -2.94
CA ILE A 139 3.13 -21.56 -4.07
C ILE A 139 4.56 -22.10 -4.21
N GLU A 140 5.58 -21.24 -4.15
CA GLU A 140 6.99 -21.62 -4.22
C GLU A 140 7.35 -22.58 -3.10
N ASN A 141 6.95 -22.30 -1.87
CA ASN A 141 7.18 -23.18 -0.72
C ASN A 141 6.53 -24.56 -0.92
N LYS A 142 5.26 -24.60 -1.35
CA LYS A 142 4.56 -25.87 -1.64
C LYS A 142 5.18 -26.63 -2.81
N LEU A 143 5.72 -25.93 -3.80
CA LEU A 143 6.40 -26.53 -4.93
C LEU A 143 7.72 -27.16 -4.46
N ASN A 144 8.55 -26.41 -3.74
CA ASN A 144 9.83 -26.87 -3.18
C ASN A 144 9.66 -28.06 -2.23
N GLU A 145 8.60 -28.11 -1.43
CA GLU A 145 8.30 -29.28 -0.59
C GLU A 145 7.94 -30.53 -1.39
N LYS A 146 7.41 -30.38 -2.60
CA LYS A 146 6.99 -31.49 -3.46
C LYS A 146 8.08 -31.93 -4.42
N MET A 147 8.92 -31.02 -4.87
CA MET A 147 9.98 -31.29 -5.84
C MET A 147 10.97 -32.33 -5.30
N THR A 148 11.24 -33.31 -6.16
CA THR A 148 12.24 -34.37 -5.92
C THR A 148 13.42 -34.12 -6.84
N ILE A 149 14.57 -34.65 -6.46
CA ILE A 149 15.80 -34.49 -7.21
C ILE A 149 15.65 -34.86 -8.69
N ASP A 150 16.26 -34.07 -9.56
CA ASP A 150 16.21 -34.29 -11.00
C ASP A 150 17.10 -35.47 -11.46
N SER A 151 17.09 -35.78 -12.75
CA SER A 151 17.87 -36.89 -13.32
C SER A 151 19.39 -36.75 -13.11
N TYR A 152 19.92 -35.53 -13.17
CA TYR A 152 21.34 -35.26 -12.98
C TYR A 152 21.75 -35.44 -11.51
N GLN A 153 20.95 -34.91 -10.58
CA GLN A 153 21.11 -35.06 -9.14
C GLN A 153 21.00 -36.53 -8.72
N GLN A 154 20.04 -37.28 -9.26
CA GLN A 154 19.92 -38.73 -9.04
C GLN A 154 21.20 -39.47 -9.45
N THR A 155 21.75 -39.16 -10.62
CA THR A 155 23.00 -39.73 -11.11
C THR A 155 24.18 -39.37 -10.20
N THR A 156 24.19 -38.15 -9.68
CA THR A 156 25.23 -37.66 -8.77
C THR A 156 25.22 -38.40 -7.43
N LEU A 157 24.05 -38.59 -6.81
CA LEU A 157 23.92 -39.38 -5.58
C LEU A 157 24.32 -40.84 -5.82
N LEU A 158 23.91 -41.43 -6.94
CA LEU A 158 24.28 -42.80 -7.30
C LEU A 158 25.81 -42.94 -7.38
N ASN A 159 26.48 -42.04 -8.09
CA ASN A 159 27.93 -42.04 -8.25
C ASN A 159 28.65 -41.81 -6.92
N ALA A 160 28.14 -40.91 -6.07
CA ALA A 160 28.69 -40.68 -4.73
C ALA A 160 28.65 -41.95 -3.87
N LYS A 161 27.50 -42.63 -3.84
CA LYS A 161 27.35 -43.92 -3.15
C LYS A 161 28.31 -44.97 -3.70
N LEU A 162 28.40 -45.11 -5.03
CA LEU A 162 29.28 -46.09 -5.68
C LEU A 162 30.74 -45.86 -5.29
N ARG A 163 31.23 -44.61 -5.45
CA ARG A 163 32.61 -44.23 -5.08
C ARG A 163 32.90 -44.47 -3.61
N ARG A 164 31.96 -44.14 -2.73
CA ARG A 164 32.14 -44.33 -1.29
C ARG A 164 32.28 -45.80 -0.93
N VAL A 165 31.41 -46.65 -1.46
CA VAL A 165 31.46 -48.10 -1.21
C VAL A 165 32.74 -48.70 -1.77
N GLU A 166 33.17 -48.31 -2.98
CA GLU A 166 34.41 -48.80 -3.57
C GLU A 166 35.63 -48.43 -2.72
N LYS A 167 35.68 -47.18 -2.25
CA LYS A 167 36.73 -46.68 -1.38
C LYS A 167 36.82 -47.49 -0.08
N LEU A 168 35.70 -47.65 0.63
CA LEU A 168 35.67 -48.42 1.88
C LEU A 168 36.05 -49.88 1.66
N TRP A 169 35.58 -50.51 0.59
CA TRP A 169 35.90 -51.90 0.28
C TRP A 169 37.40 -52.11 0.00
N GLY A 170 38.03 -51.19 -0.74
CA GLY A 170 39.45 -51.27 -1.07
C GLY A 170 40.37 -50.93 0.10
N GLU A 171 40.04 -49.89 0.87
CA GLU A 171 40.95 -49.30 1.87
C GLU A 171 40.78 -49.86 3.29
N GLU A 172 39.62 -50.45 3.63
CA GLU A 172 39.31 -50.83 5.02
C GLU A 172 39.17 -52.35 5.19
N PRO A 173 40.20 -53.07 5.69
CA PRO A 173 40.17 -54.53 5.84
C PRO A 173 39.03 -55.03 6.74
N LYS A 174 38.68 -54.27 7.79
CA LYS A 174 37.59 -54.61 8.71
C LYS A 174 36.24 -54.71 8.01
N ILE A 175 36.01 -53.90 6.97
CA ILE A 175 34.78 -53.94 6.18
C ILE A 175 34.71 -55.24 5.37
N ARG A 176 35.81 -55.68 4.77
CA ARG A 176 35.86 -56.95 4.03
C ARG A 176 35.69 -58.18 4.92
N GLN A 177 36.12 -58.10 6.17
CA GLN A 177 35.90 -59.17 7.15
C GLN A 177 34.45 -59.21 7.65
N ALA A 178 33.82 -58.04 7.83
CA ALA A 178 32.45 -57.93 8.33
C ALA A 178 31.38 -58.20 7.27
N PHE A 179 31.70 -58.07 5.97
CA PHE A 179 30.74 -58.26 4.88
C PHE A 179 31.30 -59.24 3.84
N GLU A 180 30.58 -60.33 3.60
CA GLU A 180 30.97 -61.39 2.66
C GLU A 180 31.05 -60.93 1.19
N ASP A 181 30.17 -59.98 0.81
CA ASP A 181 30.06 -59.50 -0.58
C ASP A 181 29.84 -57.98 -0.63
N LYS A 182 30.57 -57.30 -1.53
CA LYS A 182 30.42 -55.86 -1.82
C LYS A 182 28.98 -55.48 -2.20
N ARG A 183 28.20 -56.38 -2.80
CA ARG A 183 26.77 -56.19 -3.10
C ARG A 183 25.94 -55.94 -1.84
N ILE A 184 26.27 -56.59 -0.73
CA ILE A 184 25.61 -56.39 0.57
C ILE A 184 25.89 -54.97 1.08
N LEU A 185 27.13 -54.51 0.92
CA LEU A 185 27.54 -53.17 1.33
C LEU A 185 26.84 -52.07 0.52
N HIS A 186 26.65 -52.26 -0.80
CA HIS A 186 25.84 -51.35 -1.62
C HIS A 186 24.37 -51.31 -1.16
N SER A 187 23.77 -52.46 -0.85
CA SER A 187 22.40 -52.53 -0.34
C SER A 187 22.26 -51.86 1.03
N ARG A 188 23.26 -52.04 1.91
CA ARG A 188 23.30 -51.40 3.23
C ARG A 188 23.40 -49.88 3.13
N ALA A 189 24.26 -49.36 2.25
CA ALA A 189 24.37 -47.92 2.01
C ALA A 189 23.04 -47.29 1.62
N TRP A 190 22.28 -47.93 0.72
CA TRP A 190 20.96 -47.42 0.35
C TRP A 190 19.91 -47.61 1.43
N LYS A 191 19.96 -48.69 2.20
CA LYS A 191 19.07 -48.86 3.36
C LYS A 191 19.27 -47.73 4.37
N ASP A 192 20.52 -47.45 4.72
CA ASP A 192 20.86 -46.43 5.71
C ASP A 192 20.53 -45.02 5.20
N PHE A 193 20.82 -44.73 3.93
CA PHE A 193 20.44 -43.48 3.29
C PHE A 193 18.93 -43.25 3.38
N LYS A 194 18.12 -44.24 2.98
CA LYS A 194 16.66 -44.13 3.01
C LYS A 194 16.11 -43.95 4.43
N MET A 195 16.76 -44.56 5.42
CA MET A 195 16.41 -44.36 6.83
C MET A 195 16.77 -42.94 7.31
N ALA A 196 17.93 -42.42 6.92
CA ALA A 196 18.40 -41.09 7.32
C ALA A 196 17.53 -39.96 6.73
N PHE A 197 17.17 -40.08 5.45
CA PHE A 197 16.38 -39.05 4.74
C PHE A 197 14.87 -39.34 4.74
N VAL A 198 14.43 -40.45 5.33
CA VAL A 198 13.01 -40.86 5.42
C VAL A 198 12.33 -40.90 4.04
N VAL A 199 12.99 -41.55 3.07
CA VAL A 199 12.51 -41.65 1.68
C VAL A 199 12.34 -43.10 1.21
N PRO A 200 11.31 -43.42 0.40
CA PRO A 200 11.11 -44.77 -0.16
C PRO A 200 12.23 -45.19 -1.12
N SER A 201 12.75 -44.24 -1.88
CA SER A 201 13.86 -44.38 -2.82
C SER A 201 14.79 -43.18 -2.71
N TYR A 202 16.08 -43.34 -3.03
CA TYR A 202 16.99 -42.20 -3.13
C TYR A 202 16.55 -41.21 -4.21
N ARG A 203 15.75 -41.67 -5.20
CA ARG A 203 15.18 -40.84 -6.25
C ARG A 203 14.07 -39.92 -5.74
N ASP A 204 13.46 -40.27 -4.60
CA ASP A 204 12.41 -39.48 -3.95
C ASP A 204 12.99 -38.45 -2.97
N THR A 205 14.32 -38.31 -2.89
CA THR A 205 14.99 -37.26 -2.12
C THR A 205 14.49 -35.90 -2.57
N LYS A 206 14.17 -35.02 -1.63
CA LYS A 206 13.73 -33.66 -1.95
C LYS A 206 14.89 -32.85 -2.50
N GLU A 207 14.61 -31.98 -3.46
CA GLU A 207 15.64 -31.16 -4.09
C GLU A 207 16.38 -30.28 -3.07
N LYS A 208 15.64 -29.71 -2.11
CA LYS A 208 16.21 -28.91 -1.00
C LYS A 208 17.22 -29.68 -0.12
N ASP A 209 17.10 -31.01 -0.07
CA ASP A 209 17.94 -31.88 0.77
C ASP A 209 19.12 -32.49 -0.03
N PHE A 210 19.26 -32.14 -1.32
CA PHE A 210 20.24 -32.74 -2.23
C PHE A 210 21.69 -32.61 -1.74
N GLU A 211 22.10 -31.41 -1.31
CA GLU A 211 23.48 -31.16 -0.86
C GLU A 211 23.82 -31.91 0.44
N GLU A 212 22.85 -32.00 1.35
CA GLU A 212 22.98 -32.78 2.58
C GLU A 212 23.06 -34.28 2.27
N ALA A 213 22.18 -34.78 1.39
CA ALA A 213 22.18 -36.16 0.91
C ALA A 213 23.51 -36.54 0.24
N LEU A 214 24.06 -35.66 -0.58
CA LEU A 214 25.34 -35.87 -1.25
C LEU A 214 26.49 -35.92 -0.23
N THR A 215 26.47 -35.03 0.75
CA THR A 215 27.47 -34.98 1.82
C THR A 215 27.41 -36.23 2.70
N TYR A 216 26.20 -36.64 3.09
CA TYR A 216 25.96 -37.88 3.82
C TYR A 216 26.56 -39.09 3.10
N LEU A 217 26.29 -39.26 1.79
CA LEU A 217 26.82 -40.39 1.03
C LEU A 217 28.33 -40.37 0.91
N LYS A 218 28.96 -39.20 0.80
CA LYS A 218 30.44 -39.06 0.78
C LYS A 218 31.06 -39.46 2.12
N ALA A 219 30.37 -39.20 3.24
CA ALA A 219 30.85 -39.49 4.58
C ALA A 219 30.39 -40.86 5.13
N TRP A 220 29.40 -41.50 4.50
CA TRP A 220 28.73 -42.69 5.01
C TRP A 220 29.70 -43.82 5.39
N ARG A 221 29.41 -44.52 6.49
CA ARG A 221 30.10 -45.75 6.91
C ARG A 221 29.05 -46.75 7.38
N PRO A 222 29.22 -48.06 7.09
CA PRO A 222 28.31 -49.08 7.59
C PRO A 222 28.48 -49.24 9.11
N GLY A 223 27.38 -49.49 9.81
CA GLY A 223 27.45 -49.99 11.18
C GLY A 223 28.06 -51.39 11.21
N LEU A 224 29.09 -51.58 12.04
CA LEU A 224 29.71 -52.88 12.30
C LEU A 224 29.09 -53.40 13.60
N ILE A 225 28.24 -54.42 13.49
CA ILE A 225 27.71 -55.18 14.63
C ILE A 225 28.52 -56.46 14.73
#